data_AF-A0AAW1CH57-F1
#
_entry.id   AF-A0AAW1CH57-F1
#
_cell.length_a   1.000
_cell.length_b   1.000
_cell.length_c   1.000
_cell.angle_alpha   90.00
_cell.angle_beta   90.00
_cell.angle_gamma   90.00
#
_symmetry.space_group_name_H-M   'P 1'
#
loop_
_entity.id
_entity.type
_entity.pdbx_description
1 polymer ?
#
loop_
_entity_poly.entity_id
_entity_poly.type
_entity_poly.pdbx_seq_one_letter_code
_entity_poly.pdbx_strand_id
1 'polypeptide(L)'
;MDLVLELKNNASKLLLAIMESRGDSENAERILYNMNPKQLVDVACRAFHQENIEDGLDTDDSATDTDDGVSPKEVGHNIYILCHQLAQHNKDLAELLKPSEINTDPKINQALEYYASHTAQIEIVRHDRTLEQIVFPIPEICEYITHETKVKILHTAERDDQGSKVSDFFERTDDMFNEMKWQKKLRGQPALFG
;
A
#
# COMPACT_ATOMS: atom_id res chain seq x y z
N MET A 1 -0.05 21.74 11.16
CA MET A 1 0.52 20.93 10.06
C MET A 1 -0.58 20.04 9.48
N ASP A 2 -1.46 19.59 10.37
CA ASP A 2 -2.57 18.66 10.17
C ASP A 2 -3.56 19.08 9.08
N LEU A 3 -4.01 20.36 9.04
CA LEU A 3 -4.96 20.79 7.99
C LEU A 3 -4.40 20.69 6.56
N VAL A 4 -3.09 20.91 6.39
CA VAL A 4 -2.43 20.78 5.07
C VAL A 4 -2.27 19.31 4.69
N LEU A 5 -1.97 18.45 5.65
CA LEU A 5 -1.88 17.00 5.45
C LEU A 5 -3.26 16.41 5.11
N GLU A 6 -4.29 16.80 5.85
CA GLU A 6 -5.67 16.40 5.60
C GLU A 6 -6.15 16.85 4.21
N LEU A 7 -5.85 18.09 3.81
CA LEU A 7 -6.15 18.57 2.47
C LEU A 7 -5.46 17.72 1.39
N LYS A 8 -4.19 17.38 1.58
CA LYS A 8 -3.44 16.52 0.65
C LYS A 8 -4.03 15.10 0.60
N ASN A 9 -4.46 14.56 1.74
CA ASN A 9 -5.08 13.24 1.82
C ASN A 9 -6.42 13.20 1.10
N ASN A 10 -7.26 14.19 1.34
CA ASN A 10 -8.57 14.30 0.68
C ASN A 10 -8.41 14.52 -0.82
N ALA A 11 -7.43 15.33 -1.24
CA ALA A 11 -7.12 15.53 -2.65
C ALA A 11 -6.58 14.25 -3.33
N SER A 12 -5.68 13.51 -2.67
CA SER A 12 -5.16 12.25 -3.24
C SER A 12 -6.24 11.17 -3.33
N LYS A 13 -7.08 11.02 -2.30
CA LYS A 13 -8.25 10.12 -2.31
C LYS A 13 -9.23 10.47 -3.43
N LEU A 14 -9.49 11.76 -3.67
CA LEU A 14 -10.35 12.20 -4.77
C LEU A 14 -9.75 11.84 -6.14
N LEU A 15 -8.44 12.04 -6.34
CA LEU A 15 -7.77 11.70 -7.60
C LEU A 15 -7.78 10.20 -7.87
N LEU A 16 -7.57 9.38 -6.84
CA LEU A 16 -7.70 7.92 -6.93
C LEU A 16 -9.12 7.51 -7.32
N ALA A 17 -10.15 8.08 -6.69
CA ALA A 17 -11.54 7.81 -7.03
C ALA A 17 -11.89 8.19 -8.49
N ILE A 18 -11.30 9.27 -9.01
CA ILE A 18 -11.46 9.67 -10.43
C ILE A 18 -10.80 8.65 -11.36
N MET A 19 -9.62 8.12 -10.98
CA MET A 19 -8.89 7.11 -11.75
C MET A 19 -9.60 5.75 -11.75
N GLU A 20 -10.22 5.34 -10.64
CA GLU A 20 -10.95 4.07 -10.52
C GLU A 20 -12.25 4.05 -11.34
N SER A 21 -12.92 5.19 -11.45
CA SER A 21 -14.25 5.26 -12.05
C SER A 21 -14.27 4.95 -13.56
N ARG A 22 -13.13 4.99 -14.28
CA ARG A 22 -13.04 4.73 -15.72
C ARG A 22 -11.67 4.17 -16.12
N GLY A 23 -11.67 3.05 -16.85
CA GLY A 23 -10.46 2.49 -17.47
C GLY A 23 -10.01 3.20 -18.76
N ASP A 24 -10.44 4.45 -19.00
CA ASP A 24 -10.02 5.23 -20.16
C ASP A 24 -8.80 6.12 -19.83
N SER A 25 -7.92 6.31 -20.81
CA SER A 25 -6.69 7.11 -20.63
C SER A 25 -6.97 8.60 -20.45
N GLU A 26 -8.21 9.04 -20.67
CA GLU A 26 -8.59 10.46 -20.70
C GLU A 26 -8.39 11.14 -19.34
N ASN A 27 -8.75 10.47 -18.24
CA ASN A 27 -8.52 10.98 -16.89
C ASN A 27 -7.03 11.03 -16.55
N ALA A 28 -6.28 9.99 -16.94
CA ALA A 28 -4.84 9.94 -16.73
C ALA A 28 -4.12 11.09 -17.48
N GLU A 29 -4.48 11.31 -18.75
CA GLU A 29 -3.94 12.40 -19.57
C GLU A 29 -4.26 13.78 -18.97
N ARG A 30 -5.50 14.01 -18.51
CA ARG A 30 -5.88 15.27 -17.86
C ARG A 30 -5.09 15.52 -16.58
N ILE A 31 -4.90 14.48 -15.77
CA ILE A 31 -4.11 14.59 -14.54
C ILE A 31 -2.65 14.92 -14.87
N LEU A 32 -2.05 14.17 -15.80
CA LEU A 32 -0.66 14.37 -16.22
C LEU A 32 -0.42 15.68 -16.95
N TYR A 33 -1.46 16.26 -17.57
CA TYR A 33 -1.39 17.60 -18.16
C TYR A 33 -1.29 18.70 -17.09
N ASN A 34 -1.98 18.54 -15.95
CA ASN A 34 -2.05 19.55 -14.89
C ASN A 34 -1.03 19.34 -13.76
N MET A 35 -0.45 18.15 -13.64
CA MET A 35 0.49 17.80 -12.59
C MET A 35 1.83 17.35 -13.15
N ASN A 36 2.92 17.79 -12.52
CA ASN A 36 4.27 17.38 -12.90
C ASN A 36 4.60 16.01 -12.28
N PRO A 37 4.85 14.95 -13.09
CA PRO A 37 5.09 13.60 -12.60
C PRO A 37 6.29 13.50 -11.64
N LYS A 38 7.38 14.23 -11.93
CA LYS A 38 8.57 14.25 -11.07
C LYS A 38 8.28 14.86 -9.71
N GLN A 39 7.52 15.96 -9.69
CA GLN A 39 7.14 16.60 -8.43
C GLN A 39 6.22 15.71 -7.58
N LEU A 40 5.33 14.94 -8.20
CA LEU A 40 4.47 13.98 -7.48
C LEU A 40 5.32 12.92 -6.77
N VAL A 41 6.29 12.32 -7.49
CA VAL A 41 7.24 11.35 -6.93
C VAL A 41 8.05 11.98 -5.79
N ASP A 42 8.57 13.20 -5.99
CA ASP A 42 9.32 13.92 -4.96
C ASP A 42 8.49 14.22 -3.71
N VAL A 43 7.19 14.51 -3.86
CA VAL A 43 6.27 14.75 -2.72
C VAL A 43 6.01 13.45 -1.97
N ALA A 44 5.71 12.35 -2.67
CA ALA A 44 5.52 11.05 -2.05
C ALA A 44 6.76 10.60 -1.26
N CYS A 45 7.95 10.74 -1.85
CA CYS A 45 9.20 10.36 -1.20
C CYS A 45 9.52 11.27 -0.01
N ARG A 46 9.23 12.57 -0.09
CA ARG A 46 9.42 13.48 1.06
C ARG A 46 8.48 13.14 2.21
N ALA A 47 7.23 12.81 1.93
CA ALA A 47 6.24 12.47 2.94
C ALA A 47 6.64 11.20 3.73
N PHE A 48 7.26 10.22 3.07
CA PHE A 48 7.83 9.02 3.71
C PHE A 48 8.87 9.36 4.81
N HIS A 49 9.71 10.36 4.57
CA HIS A 49 10.78 10.72 5.51
C HIS A 49 10.36 11.77 6.55
N GLN A 50 9.14 12.31 6.46
CA GLN A 50 8.64 13.28 7.44
C GLN A 50 8.33 12.59 8.78
N GLU A 51 7.77 11.38 8.74
CA GLU A 51 7.44 10.58 9.92
C GLU A 51 8.69 10.21 10.75
N ASN A 52 9.80 9.86 10.10
CA ASN A 52 11.08 9.54 10.76
C ASN A 52 11.68 10.71 11.59
N ILE A 53 11.22 11.94 11.39
CA ILE A 53 11.69 13.12 12.15
C ILE A 53 10.84 13.31 13.42
N GLU A 54 9.58 12.88 13.40
CA GLU A 54 8.64 13.01 14.52
C GLU A 54 8.83 11.87 15.54
N ASP A 55 9.15 10.64 15.09
CA ASP A 55 9.50 9.50 15.97
C ASP A 55 10.82 9.67 16.74
N GLY A 56 11.66 10.64 16.35
CA GLY A 56 12.94 10.94 17.02
C GLY A 56 12.80 11.75 18.31
N LEU A 57 11.59 12.19 18.68
CA LEU A 57 11.39 13.19 19.74
C LEU A 57 10.56 12.76 20.95
N ASP A 58 9.85 11.63 20.98
CA ASP A 58 9.14 11.23 22.20
C ASP A 58 9.16 9.71 22.46
N THR A 59 9.93 9.34 23.49
CA THR A 59 9.82 8.07 24.19
C THR A 59 8.72 8.20 25.23
N ASP A 60 7.49 7.72 24.98
CA ASP A 60 6.71 7.09 26.04
C ASP A 60 5.66 6.11 25.50
N ASP A 61 5.64 4.96 26.17
CA ASP A 61 4.98 3.72 25.83
C ASP A 61 3.52 3.78 26.30
N SER A 62 2.64 4.39 25.51
CA SER A 62 1.20 4.21 25.68
C SER A 62 0.50 4.02 24.34
N ALA A 63 0.29 2.75 23.99
CA ALA A 63 -0.66 2.31 22.99
C ALA A 63 -2.08 2.79 23.40
N THR A 64 -2.41 4.03 23.03
CA THR A 64 -3.77 4.49 22.88
C THR A 64 -4.02 4.59 21.38
N ASP A 65 -4.84 3.65 20.90
CA ASP A 65 -5.32 3.46 19.53
C ASP A 65 -6.24 4.63 19.10
N THR A 66 -5.76 5.86 19.26
CA THR A 66 -6.45 7.11 18.91
C THR A 66 -5.47 8.07 18.25
N ASP A 67 -4.84 7.64 17.16
CA ASP A 67 -4.29 8.59 16.20
C ASP A 67 -5.36 8.83 15.12
N ASP A 68 -6.30 9.72 15.43
CA ASP A 68 -7.31 10.22 14.47
C ASP A 68 -6.68 11.23 13.47
N GLY A 69 -5.35 11.35 13.51
CA GLY A 69 -4.53 12.18 12.64
C GLY A 69 -4.17 11.45 11.33
N VAL A 70 -4.04 12.23 10.26
CA VAL A 70 -3.55 11.72 8.98
C VAL A 70 -2.03 11.67 9.00
N SER A 71 -1.44 10.48 8.91
CA SER A 71 0.03 10.36 8.86
C SER A 71 0.60 10.87 7.52
N PRO A 72 1.75 11.57 7.52
CA PRO A 72 2.43 11.96 6.29
C PRO A 72 2.71 10.77 5.37
N LYS A 73 3.02 9.60 5.95
CA LYS A 73 3.31 8.37 5.20
C LYS A 73 2.07 7.82 4.49
N GLU A 74 0.88 7.85 5.09
CA GLU A 74 -0.38 7.50 4.41
C GLU A 74 -0.61 8.39 3.19
N VAL A 75 -0.43 9.71 3.36
CA VAL A 75 -0.57 10.67 2.25
C VAL A 75 0.45 10.38 1.15
N GLY A 76 1.69 10.10 1.52
CA GLY A 76 2.75 9.72 0.59
C GLY A 76 2.42 8.46 -0.19
N HIS A 77 1.87 7.44 0.47
CA HIS A 77 1.44 6.19 -0.14
C HIS A 77 0.28 6.40 -1.12
N ASN A 78 -0.71 7.22 -0.76
CA ASN A 78 -1.82 7.55 -1.66
C ASN A 78 -1.33 8.24 -2.95
N ILE A 79 -0.36 9.16 -2.82
CA ILE A 79 0.27 9.81 -3.98
C ILE A 79 1.07 8.80 -4.81
N TYR A 80 1.78 7.87 -4.16
CA TYR A 80 2.50 6.80 -4.85
C TYR A 80 1.55 5.92 -5.67
N ILE A 81 0.42 5.48 -5.10
CA ILE A 81 -0.57 4.66 -5.81
C ILE A 81 -1.12 5.42 -7.02
N LEU A 82 -1.41 6.72 -6.87
CA LEU A 82 -1.82 7.56 -7.99
C LEU A 82 -0.75 7.56 -9.09
N CYS A 83 0.52 7.80 -8.75
CA CYS A 83 1.61 7.73 -9.71
C CYS A 83 1.72 6.35 -10.37
N HIS A 84 1.55 5.28 -9.61
CA HIS A 84 1.60 3.91 -10.10
C HIS A 84 0.50 3.64 -11.13
N GLN A 85 -0.73 4.11 -10.89
CA GLN A 85 -1.83 4.02 -11.85
C GLN A 85 -1.57 4.87 -13.10
N LEU A 86 -1.11 6.12 -12.93
CA LEU A 86 -0.79 7.01 -14.05
C LEU A 86 0.37 6.49 -14.92
N ALA A 87 1.33 5.77 -14.33
CA ALA A 87 2.47 5.18 -15.03
C ALA A 87 2.06 4.17 -16.12
N GLN A 88 0.86 3.58 -16.02
CA GLN A 88 0.32 2.73 -17.08
C GLN A 88 0.11 3.50 -18.40
N HIS A 89 -0.07 4.82 -18.32
CA HIS A 89 -0.29 5.71 -19.45
C HIS A 89 0.92 6.62 -19.75
N ASN A 90 1.97 6.59 -18.92
CA ASN A 90 3.15 7.45 -19.07
C ASN A 90 4.44 6.70 -18.76
N LYS A 91 5.23 6.42 -19.82
CA LYS A 91 6.49 5.67 -19.72
C LYS A 91 7.55 6.40 -18.90
N ASP A 92 7.63 7.73 -19.01
CA ASP A 92 8.62 8.52 -18.28
C ASP A 92 8.34 8.44 -16.77
N LEU A 93 7.06 8.51 -16.37
CA LEU A 93 6.66 8.30 -14.97
C LEU A 93 6.94 6.85 -14.52
N ALA A 94 6.70 5.86 -15.37
CA ALA A 94 7.04 4.47 -15.07
C ALA A 94 8.55 4.26 -14.83
N GLU A 95 9.41 5.04 -15.48
CA GLU A 95 10.86 5.05 -15.23
C GLU A 95 11.20 5.76 -13.92
N LEU A 96 10.53 6.86 -13.58
CA LEU A 96 10.75 7.60 -12.32
C LEU A 96 10.37 6.79 -11.07
N LEU A 97 9.42 5.86 -11.18
CA LEU A 97 9.01 5.00 -10.06
C LEU A 97 9.97 3.83 -9.80
N LYS A 98 10.93 3.57 -10.69
CA LYS A 98 11.91 2.50 -10.51
C LYS A 98 13.10 3.02 -9.70
N PRO A 99 13.51 2.32 -8.62
CA PRO A 99 14.77 2.62 -7.95
C PRO A 99 15.92 2.59 -8.96
N SER A 100 16.80 3.59 -8.91
CA SER A 100 17.96 3.67 -9.81
C SER A 100 19.24 3.86 -9.00
N GLU A 101 20.24 3.01 -9.26
CA GLU A 101 21.51 3.01 -8.53
C GLU A 101 22.45 4.14 -8.96
N ILE A 102 22.24 4.72 -10.16
CA ILE A 102 23.29 5.48 -10.84
C ILE A 102 23.12 7.00 -10.68
N ASN A 103 21.93 7.52 -10.33
CA ASN A 103 21.70 8.98 -10.29
C ASN A 103 20.56 9.44 -9.34
N THR A 104 20.10 8.59 -8.41
CA THR A 104 18.98 8.93 -7.52
C THR A 104 19.43 9.04 -6.07
N ASP A 105 18.89 10.02 -5.35
CA ASP A 105 19.11 10.20 -3.91
C ASP A 105 18.76 8.88 -3.18
N PRO A 106 19.66 8.32 -2.34
CA PRO A 106 19.39 7.11 -1.57
C PRO A 106 18.07 7.15 -0.80
N LYS A 107 17.65 8.33 -0.33
CA LYS A 107 16.36 8.52 0.34
C LYS A 107 15.19 8.25 -0.59
N ILE A 108 15.23 8.76 -1.82
CA ILE A 108 14.17 8.53 -2.82
C ILE A 108 14.07 7.03 -3.13
N ASN A 109 15.19 6.34 -3.33
CA ASN A 109 15.19 4.90 -3.58
C ASN A 109 14.57 4.13 -2.41
N GLN A 110 14.94 4.47 -1.16
CA GLN A 110 14.36 3.85 0.04
C GLN A 110 12.84 4.01 0.10
N ALA A 111 12.31 5.21 -0.15
CA ALA A 111 10.87 5.44 -0.16
C ALA A 111 10.16 4.67 -1.28
N LEU A 112 10.72 4.66 -2.49
CA LEU A 112 10.16 3.92 -3.63
C LEU A 112 10.15 2.41 -3.40
N GLU A 113 11.22 1.85 -2.83
CA GLU A 113 11.31 0.44 -2.45
C GLU A 113 10.27 0.09 -1.37
N TYR A 114 10.09 0.96 -0.38
CA TYR A 114 9.07 0.79 0.64
C TYR A 114 7.67 0.77 0.00
N TYR A 115 7.30 1.81 -0.76
CA TYR A 115 5.98 1.87 -1.36
C TYR A 115 5.72 0.71 -2.33
N ALA A 116 6.72 0.30 -3.12
CA ALA A 116 6.59 -0.84 -4.02
C ALA A 116 6.36 -2.17 -3.29
N SER A 117 7.05 -2.40 -2.16
CA SER A 117 6.88 -3.61 -1.36
C SER A 117 5.59 -3.62 -0.52
N HIS A 118 5.01 -2.46 -0.26
CA HIS A 118 3.78 -2.28 0.55
C HIS A 118 2.56 -1.92 -0.31
N THR A 119 2.63 -2.08 -1.63
CA THR A 119 1.49 -1.88 -2.52
C THR A 119 1.11 -3.20 -3.17
N ALA A 120 -0.16 -3.58 -3.08
CA ALA A 120 -0.70 -4.75 -3.74
C ALA A 120 -1.73 -4.35 -4.80
N GLN A 121 -1.93 -5.24 -5.77
CA GLN A 121 -2.94 -5.13 -6.80
C GLN A 121 -3.80 -6.40 -6.79
N ILE A 122 -5.12 -6.23 -6.87
CA ILE A 122 -6.09 -7.31 -7.03
C ILE A 122 -6.98 -7.04 -8.25
N GLU A 123 -7.53 -8.12 -8.79
CA GLU A 123 -8.53 -8.05 -9.86
C GLU A 123 -9.86 -8.59 -9.34
N ILE A 124 -10.94 -7.83 -9.56
CA ILE A 124 -12.28 -8.17 -9.09
C ILE A 124 -13.20 -8.28 -10.30
N VAL A 125 -13.93 -9.39 -10.38
CA VAL A 125 -15.02 -9.55 -11.34
C VAL A 125 -16.28 -8.93 -10.73
N ARG A 126 -16.81 -7.86 -11.34
CA ARG A 126 -18.03 -7.18 -10.93
C ARG A 126 -19.28 -7.95 -11.36
N HIS A 127 -20.45 -7.53 -10.85
CA HIS A 127 -21.75 -8.15 -11.14
C HIS A 127 -22.11 -8.15 -12.63
N ASP A 128 -21.62 -7.16 -13.38
CA ASP A 128 -21.78 -7.02 -14.83
C ASP A 128 -20.71 -7.82 -15.63
N ARG A 129 -19.89 -8.63 -14.94
CA ARG A 129 -18.80 -9.44 -15.49
C ARG A 129 -17.62 -8.63 -16.03
N THR A 130 -17.54 -7.34 -15.71
CA THR A 130 -16.34 -6.55 -15.98
C THR A 130 -15.24 -6.91 -14.98
N LEU A 131 -13.99 -6.85 -15.43
CA LEU A 131 -12.81 -7.02 -14.58
C LEU A 131 -12.33 -5.63 -14.19
N GLU A 132 -12.22 -5.39 -12.89
CA GLU A 132 -11.71 -4.15 -12.32
C GLU A 132 -10.41 -4.43 -11.57
N GLN A 133 -9.43 -3.53 -11.69
CA GLN A 133 -8.18 -3.63 -10.95
C GLN A 133 -8.17 -2.62 -9.81
N ILE A 134 -7.84 -3.07 -8.61
CA ILE A 134 -7.75 -2.22 -7.42
C ILE A 134 -6.32 -2.30 -6.88
N VAL A 135 -5.73 -1.14 -6.65
CA VAL A 135 -4.39 -0.99 -6.07
C VAL A 135 -4.53 -0.38 -4.68
N PHE A 136 -3.93 -1.00 -3.67
CA PHE A 136 -4.12 -0.61 -2.27
C PHE A 136 -2.84 -0.81 -1.43
N PRO A 137 -2.68 -0.07 -0.32
CA PRO A 137 -1.59 -0.32 0.62
C PRO A 137 -1.83 -1.62 1.38
N ILE A 138 -0.81 -2.46 1.50
CA ILE A 138 -0.89 -3.73 2.23
C ILE A 138 -1.02 -3.41 3.74
N PRO A 139 -2.08 -3.89 4.42
CA PRO A 139 -2.21 -3.68 5.86
C PRO A 139 -1.04 -4.30 6.63
N GLU A 140 -0.45 -3.57 7.57
CA GLU A 140 0.73 -4.01 8.34
C GLU A 140 0.54 -5.36 9.05
N ILE A 141 -0.69 -5.65 9.47
CA ILE A 141 -1.02 -6.94 10.12
C ILE A 141 -0.68 -8.14 9.22
N CYS A 142 -0.72 -7.97 7.89
CA CYS A 142 -0.38 -9.02 6.94
C CYS A 142 1.11 -9.38 6.94
N GLU A 143 2.01 -8.57 7.52
CA GLU A 143 3.43 -8.92 7.67
C GLU A 143 3.66 -10.04 8.69
N TYR A 144 2.69 -10.27 9.57
CA TYR A 144 2.80 -11.20 10.70
C TYR A 144 2.37 -12.63 10.34
N ILE A 145 1.93 -12.87 9.11
CA ILE A 145 1.65 -14.23 8.65
C ILE A 145 2.95 -14.99 8.41
N THR A 146 3.07 -16.19 8.98
CA THR A 146 4.31 -16.96 8.88
C THR A 146 4.50 -17.56 7.48
N HIS A 147 5.77 -17.75 7.09
CA HIS A 147 6.08 -18.46 5.84
C HIS A 147 5.55 -19.90 5.86
N GLU A 148 5.60 -20.56 7.02
CA GLU A 148 5.06 -21.91 7.19
C GLU A 148 3.57 -21.97 6.87
N THR A 149 2.77 -21.03 7.39
CA THR A 149 1.33 -20.98 7.07
C THR A 149 1.09 -20.72 5.58
N LYS A 150 1.86 -19.84 4.93
CA LYS A 150 1.75 -19.63 3.47
C LYS A 150 1.97 -20.94 2.70
N VAL A 151 3.02 -21.69 3.04
CA VAL A 151 3.35 -22.98 2.39
C VAL A 151 2.28 -24.03 2.70
N LYS A 152 1.84 -24.12 3.95
CA LYS A 152 0.78 -25.04 4.37
C LYS A 152 -0.49 -24.80 3.56
N ILE A 153 -0.98 -23.57 3.47
CA ILE A 153 -2.19 -23.24 2.72
C ILE A 153 -2.03 -23.55 1.23
N LEU A 154 -0.90 -23.18 0.62
CA LEU A 154 -0.62 -23.46 -0.80
C LEU A 154 -0.79 -24.95 -1.15
N HIS A 155 -0.26 -25.83 -0.29
CA HIS A 155 -0.27 -27.27 -0.53
C HIS A 155 -1.53 -27.97 -0.05
N THR A 156 -2.13 -27.53 1.06
CA THR A 156 -3.28 -28.21 1.68
C THR A 156 -4.62 -27.65 1.26
N ALA A 157 -4.67 -26.56 0.48
CA ALA A 157 -5.92 -26.03 -0.02
C ALA A 157 -6.58 -27.02 -1.00
N GLU A 158 -7.80 -27.43 -0.70
CA GLU A 158 -8.57 -28.42 -1.44
C GLU A 158 -9.22 -27.79 -2.67
N ARG A 159 -9.48 -28.63 -3.69
CA ARG A 159 -10.19 -28.20 -4.89
C ARG A 159 -11.67 -28.53 -4.75
N ASP A 160 -12.52 -27.59 -5.13
CA ASP A 160 -13.96 -27.81 -5.26
C ASP A 160 -14.30 -28.68 -6.49
N ASP A 161 -15.60 -28.92 -6.70
CA ASP A 161 -16.12 -29.70 -7.84
C ASP A 161 -15.78 -29.09 -9.21
N GLN A 162 -15.41 -27.80 -9.26
CA GLN A 162 -14.98 -27.08 -10.45
C GLN A 162 -13.46 -27.04 -10.60
N GLY A 163 -12.73 -27.66 -9.66
CA GLY A 163 -11.27 -27.71 -9.65
C GLY A 163 -10.59 -26.46 -9.08
N SER A 164 -11.36 -25.53 -8.49
CA SER A 164 -10.88 -24.28 -7.91
C SER A 164 -10.52 -24.45 -6.43
N LYS A 165 -9.42 -23.80 -6.00
CA LYS A 165 -9.00 -23.78 -4.59
C LYS A 165 -9.59 -22.60 -3.79
N VAL A 166 -10.40 -21.76 -4.45
CA VAL A 166 -10.82 -20.47 -3.92
C VAL A 166 -11.69 -20.63 -2.67
N SER A 167 -12.71 -21.50 -2.71
CA SER A 167 -13.65 -21.66 -1.58
C SER A 167 -12.93 -22.02 -0.28
N ASP A 168 -12.15 -23.10 -0.30
CA ASP A 168 -11.42 -23.58 0.88
C ASP A 168 -10.32 -22.59 1.33
N PHE A 169 -9.70 -21.84 0.40
CA PHE A 169 -8.80 -20.75 0.78
C PHE A 169 -9.51 -19.65 1.58
N PHE A 170 -10.70 -19.23 1.13
CA PHE A 170 -11.50 -18.21 1.81
C PHE A 170 -12.02 -18.67 3.17
N GLU A 171 -12.35 -19.95 3.33
CA GLU A 171 -12.79 -20.48 4.64
C GLU A 171 -11.67 -20.44 5.70
N ARG A 172 -10.41 -20.39 5.27
CA ARG A 172 -9.22 -20.36 6.15
C ARG A 172 -8.72 -18.95 6.47
N THR A 173 -9.35 -17.90 5.92
CA THR A 173 -8.85 -16.52 6.13
C THR A 173 -8.95 -16.06 7.58
N ASP A 174 -9.97 -16.49 8.31
CA ASP A 174 -10.14 -16.13 9.72
C ASP A 174 -9.03 -16.71 10.60
N ASP A 175 -8.63 -17.97 10.36
CA ASP A 175 -7.52 -18.61 11.07
C ASP A 175 -6.19 -17.91 10.77
N MET A 176 -5.93 -17.58 9.50
CA MET A 176 -4.74 -16.81 9.10
C MET A 176 -4.73 -15.43 9.76
N PHE A 177 -5.87 -14.74 9.81
CA PHE A 177 -5.96 -13.43 10.45
C PHE A 177 -5.77 -13.50 11.96
N ASN A 178 -6.30 -14.54 12.60
CA ASN A 178 -6.06 -14.79 14.02
C ASN A 178 -4.58 -15.08 14.30
N GLU A 179 -3.92 -15.89 13.46
CA GLU A 179 -2.46 -16.09 13.55
C GLU A 179 -1.70 -14.76 13.48
N MET A 180 -2.01 -13.90 12.50
CA MET A 180 -1.36 -12.59 12.35
C MET A 180 -1.51 -11.75 13.63
N LYS A 181 -2.72 -11.69 14.21
CA LYS A 181 -2.97 -10.98 15.48
C LYS A 181 -2.15 -11.54 16.63
N TRP A 182 -2.08 -12.87 16.74
CA TRP A 182 -1.29 -13.54 17.77
C TRP A 182 0.21 -13.30 17.60
N GLN A 183 0.72 -13.36 16.38
CA GLN A 183 2.13 -13.08 16.05
C GLN A 183 2.50 -11.62 16.37
N LYS A 184 1.62 -10.66 16.06
CA LYS A 184 1.79 -9.26 16.45
C LYS A 184 1.89 -9.11 17.97
N LYS A 185 0.97 -9.75 18.71
CA LYS A 185 0.97 -9.73 20.18
C LYS A 185 2.21 -10.38 20.78
N LEU A 186 2.69 -11.49 20.20
CA LEU A 186 3.84 -12.23 20.68
C LEU A 186 5.14 -11.40 20.55
N ARG A 187 5.33 -10.71 19.42
CA ARG A 187 6.48 -9.83 19.21
C ARG A 187 6.49 -8.61 20.13
N GLY A 188 5.31 -8.17 20.58
CA GLY A 188 5.17 -7.15 21.63
C GLY A 188 5.53 -7.64 23.04
N GLN A 189 5.88 -8.92 23.23
CA GLN A 189 6.28 -9.49 24.51
C GLN A 189 7.69 -10.07 24.43
N PRO A 190 8.75 -9.26 24.68
CA PRO A 190 10.15 -9.68 24.54
C PRO A 190 10.50 -10.93 25.36
N ALA A 191 9.82 -11.16 26.49
CA ALA A 191 10.05 -12.31 27.36
C ALA A 191 9.63 -13.66 26.74
N LEU A 192 8.77 -13.66 25.72
CA LEU A 192 8.31 -14.87 25.02
C LEU A 192 9.00 -15.08 23.68
N PHE A 193 9.78 -14.08 23.23
CA PHE A 193 10.50 -14.06 21.96
C PHE A 193 12.00 -14.18 22.24
N GLY A 194 12.42 -15.35 22.70
CA GLY A 194 13.82 -15.68 23.04
C GLY A 194 14.33 -16.89 22.26
#